data_AF-A0A7X0TA86-F1
#
_entry.id   AF-A0A7X0TA86-F1
#
_cell.length_a   1.000
_cell.length_b   1.000
_cell.length_c   1.000
_cell.angle_alpha   90.00
_cell.angle_beta   90.00
_cell.angle_gamma   90.00
#
_symmetry.space_group_name_H-M   'P 1'
#
loop_
_entity.id
_entity.type
_entity.pdbx_description
1 polymer ?
#
loop_
_entity_poly.entity_id
_entity_poly.type
_entity_poly.pdbx_seq_one_letter_code
_entity_poly.pdbx_strand_id
1 'polypeptide(L)' 'MKQVINDTLSVFGIVFMVLIIASYFFPIGEIINDARSFLIFFFLVNILGKYLLNQKREKNKQ' A
#
# COMPACT_ATOMS: atom_id res chain seq x y z
N MET A 1 -1.23 -15.62 12.11
CA MET A 1 -1.97 -14.91 11.03
C MET A 1 -1.93 -13.38 11.17
N LYS A 2 -2.45 -12.77 12.24
CA LYS A 2 -2.52 -11.29 12.35
C LYS A 2 -1.17 -10.56 12.17
N GLN A 3 -0.08 -11.11 12.72
CA GLN A 3 1.26 -10.56 12.56
C GLN A 3 1.78 -10.68 11.13
N VAL A 4 1.63 -11.87 10.51
CA VAL A 4 1.95 -12.09 9.09
C VAL A 4 1.22 -11.10 8.18
N ILE A 5 -0.08 -10.86 8.42
CA ILE A 5 -0.86 -9.90 7.63
C ILE A 5 -0.31 -8.47 7.79
N ASN A 6 0.06 -8.07 9.01
CA ASN A 6 0.63 -6.75 9.28
C ASN A 6 2.02 -6.54 8.63
N ASP A 7 2.86 -7.56 8.69
CA ASP A 7 4.20 -7.54 8.10
C ASP A 7 4.09 -7.51 6.57
N THR A 8 3.21 -8.33 6.00
CA THR A 8 2.88 -8.34 4.56
C THR A 8 2.36 -6.98 4.10
N LEU A 9 1.39 -6.38 4.80
CA LEU A 9 0.90 -5.04 4.45
C LEU A 9 2.01 -4.00 4.49
N SER A 10 2.90 -4.06 5.48
CA SER A 10 4.04 -3.15 5.56
C SER A 10 5.00 -3.30 4.38
N VAL A 11 5.35 -4.54 4.00
CA VAL A 11 6.21 -4.82 2.84
C VAL A 11 5.53 -4.34 1.55
N PHE A 12 4.27 -4.69 1.31
CA PHE A 12 3.53 -4.22 0.14
C PHE A 12 3.40 -2.70 0.09
N GLY A 13 3.22 -2.03 1.23
CA GLY A 13 3.20 -0.57 1.29
C GLY A 13 4.50 0.05 0.81
N ILE A 14 5.66 -0.48 1.24
CA ILE A 14 6.97 -0.03 0.78
C ILE A 14 7.14 -0.29 -0.72
N VAL A 15 6.77 -1.48 -1.19
CA VAL A 15 6.86 -1.85 -2.62
C VAL A 15 6.01 -0.91 -3.48
N PHE A 16 4.75 -0.67 -3.11
CA PHE A 16 3.89 0.24 -3.85
C PHE A 16 4.41 1.67 -3.83
N MET A 17 4.95 2.14 -2.70
CA MET A 17 5.56 3.48 -2.62
C MET A 17 6.73 3.62 -3.60
N VAL A 18 7.63 2.63 -3.65
CA VAL A 18 8.76 2.62 -4.58
C VAL A 18 8.27 2.60 -6.03
N LEU A 19 7.27 1.78 -6.35
CA LEU A 19 6.70 1.71 -7.70
C LEU A 19 6.02 3.02 -8.12
N ILE A 20 5.29 3.68 -7.21
CA ILE A 20 4.69 4.99 -7.48
C ILE A 20 5.78 6.00 -7.79
N ILE A 21 6.80 6.10 -6.94
CA ILE A 21 7.93 7.04 -7.14
C ILE A 21 8.61 6.74 -8.48
N ALA A 22 8.96 5.49 -8.76
CA ALA A 22 9.58 5.09 -10.01
C ALA A 22 8.69 5.45 -11.21
N SER A 23 7.37 5.27 -11.13
CA SER A 23 6.44 5.62 -12.21
C SER A 23 6.47 7.11 -12.59
N TYR A 24 6.94 8.01 -11.71
CA TYR A 24 7.11 9.43 -12.03
C TYR A 24 8.40 9.72 -12.78
N PHE A 25 9.46 8.92 -12.60
CA PHE A 25 10.75 9.11 -13.25
C PHE A 25 10.85 8.43 -14.62
N PHE A 26 10.00 7.43 -14.88
CA PHE A 26 9.97 6.70 -16.14
C PHE A 26 8.76 7.15 -16.98
N PRO A 27 8.95 8.04 -17.98
CA PRO A 27 7.89 8.45 -18.90
C PRO A 27 7.64 7.35 -19.95
N ILE A 28 7.22 6.16 -19.52
CA ILE A 28 6.93 5.03 -20.41
C ILE A 28 5.45 5.12 -20.82
N GLY A 29 5.12 6.11 -21.66
CA GLY A 29 3.84 6.21 -22.38
C GLY A 29 2.56 6.31 -21.54
N GLU A 30 1.40 6.41 -22.22
CA GLU A 30 0.06 6.49 -21.61
C GLU A 30 -0.25 5.33 -20.65
N ILE A 31 0.33 4.14 -20.90
CA ILE A 31 0.13 2.92 -20.11
C ILE A 31 0.58 3.10 -18.65
N ILE A 32 1.74 3.73 -18.40
CA ILE A 32 2.20 3.96 -17.03
C ILE A 32 1.34 5.03 -16.33
N ASN A 33 0.78 5.97 -17.08
CA ASN A 33 -0.07 7.01 -16.52
C ASN A 33 -1.37 6.42 -15.97
N ASP A 34 -1.99 5.48 -16.68
CA ASP A 34 -3.16 4.74 -16.20
C ASP A 34 -2.79 3.77 -15.07
N ALA A 35 -1.67 3.05 -15.18
CA ALA A 35 -1.19 2.15 -14.14
C ALA A 35 -0.85 2.88 -12.83
N ARG A 36 -0.45 4.16 -12.90
CA ARG A 36 -0.18 4.99 -11.71
C ARG A 36 -1.42 5.17 -10.86
N SER A 37 -2.58 5.39 -11.46
CA SER A 37 -3.86 5.50 -10.75
C SER A 37 -4.19 4.20 -10.01
N PHE A 38 -3.93 3.05 -10.63
CA PHE A 38 -4.07 1.74 -9.97
C PHE A 38 -3.08 1.57 -8.80
N LEU A 39 -1.80 1.92 -9.00
CA LEU A 39 -0.78 1.84 -7.94
C LEU A 39 -1.16 2.69 -6.73
N ILE A 40 -1.64 3.92 -6.96
CA ILE A 40 -2.10 4.82 -5.90
C ILE A 40 -3.32 4.21 -5.18
N PHE A 41 -4.27 3.65 -5.93
CA PHE A 41 -5.44 3.00 -5.33
C PHE A 41 -5.03 1.81 -4.44
N PHE A 42 -4.16 0.92 -4.93
CA PHE A 42 -3.66 -0.21 -4.14
C PHE A 42 -2.88 0.24 -2.89
N PHE A 43 -2.10 1.32 -3.01
CA PHE A 43 -1.40 1.91 -1.87
C PHE A 43 -2.37 2.43 -0.80
N LEU A 44 -3.42 3.14 -1.20
CA LEU A 44 -4.46 3.61 -0.28
C LEU A 44 -5.17 2.45 0.43
N VAL A 45 -5.55 1.41 -0.32
CA VAL A 45 -6.17 0.20 0.25
C VAL A 45 -5.22 -0.51 1.23
N ASN A 46 -3.93 -0.55 0.93
CA ASN A 46 -2.92 -1.12 1.82
C ASN A 46 -2.82 -0.36 3.15
N ILE A 47 -2.74 0.98 3.09
CA ILE A 47 -2.73 1.84 4.28
C ILE A 47 -4.02 1.67 5.09
N LEU A 48 -5.17 1.71 4.44
CA LEU A 48 -6.47 1.50 5.08
C LEU A 48 -6.55 0.13 5.77
N GLY A 49 -6.10 -0.93 5.10
CA GLY A 49 -6.04 -2.28 5.67
C GLY A 49 -5.16 -2.33 6.91
N LYS A 50 -3.98 -1.69 6.87
CA LYS A 50 -3.06 -1.61 8.00
C LYS A 50 -3.65 -0.80 9.15
N TYR A 51 -4.28 0.33 8.86
CA TYR A 51 -4.93 1.20 9.84
C TYR A 51 -6.06 0.47 10.57
N LEU A 52 -6.94 -0.20 9.83
CA LEU A 52 -8.04 -1.00 10.41
C LEU A 52 -7.53 -2.16 11.29
N LEU A 53 -6.46 -2.83 10.86
CA LEU A 53 -5.83 -3.88 11.67
C LEU A 53 -5.23 -3.32 12.97
N ASN A 54 -4.61 -2.15 12.90
CA ASN A 54 -4.01 -1.50 14.07
C ASN A 54 -5.09 -1.02 15.05
N GLN A 55 -6.18 -0.43 14.54
CA GLN A 55 -7.33 -0.01 15.35
C GLN A 55 -7.97 -1.20 16.08
N LYS A 56 -8.10 -2.35 15.40
CA LYS A 56 -8.62 -3.58 16.01
C LYS A 56 -7.70 -4.15 17.10
N ARG A 57 -6.39 -3.85 17.03
CA ARG A 57 -5.38 -4.25 18.01
C ARG A 57 -5.43 -3.36 19.25
N GLU A 58 -5.63 -2.05 19.09
CA GLU A 58 -5.80 -1.11 20.21
C GLU A 58 -7.07 -1.39 21.01
N LYS A 59 -8.21 -1.67 20.33
CA LYS A 59 -9.47 -2.03 20.99
C LYS A 59 -9.44 -3.35 21.78
N ASN A 60 -8.52 -4.27 21.49
CA ASN A 60 -8.37 -5.52 22.25
C ASN A 60 -7.36 -5.41 23.40
N LYS A 61 -6.69 -4.27 23.56
CA LYS A 61 -5.75 -4.01 24.66
C LYS A 61 -6.37 -3.15 25.78
N GLN A 62 -7.53 -2.55 25.54
CA GLN A 62 -8.41 -1.97 26.57
C GLN A 62 -9.33 -3.06 27.12
#